data_AF-A0A358HQ46-F1
#
_entry.id   AF-A0A358HQ46-F1
#
_cell.length_a   1.000
_cell.length_b   1.000
_cell.length_c   1.000
_cell.angle_alpha   90.00
_cell.angle_beta   90.00
_cell.angle_gamma   90.00
#
_symmetry.space_group_name_H-M   'P 1'
#
loop_
_entity.id
_entity.type
_entity.pdbx_description
1 polymer ?
#
loop_
_entity_poly.entity_id
_entity_poly.type
_entity_poly.pdbx_seq_one_letter_code
_entity_poly.pdbx_strand_id
1 'polypeptide(L)'
;GNYDGRPMQKHMPLKITRHHFDRWLQLFAQTLSEYCDEPAAKHFMERALRIASSFEVGIAAHNGVILSKGERYDPVASWAPK
;
A
#
# COMPACT_ATOMS: atom_id res chain seq x y z
N GLY A 1 -1.83 1.62 22.78
CA GLY A 1 -1.12 0.58 22.01
C GLY A 1 0.36 0.85 22.13
N ASN A 2 1.18 -0.19 22.23
CA ASN A 2 2.62 -0.07 22.54
C ASN A 2 3.50 -0.13 21.28
N TYR A 3 2.91 0.00 20.09
CA TYR A 3 3.66 0.01 18.83
C TYR A 3 4.10 1.43 18.49
N ASP A 4 5.40 1.65 18.50
CA ASP A 4 6.10 2.92 18.20
C ASP A 4 7.00 2.80 16.95
N GLY A 5 6.83 1.72 16.19
CA GLY A 5 7.65 1.40 15.04
C GLY A 5 7.52 2.40 13.88
N ARG A 6 8.53 2.40 13.01
CA ARG A 6 8.58 3.23 11.79
C ARG A 6 8.32 2.34 10.57
N PRO A 7 7.05 2.05 10.22
CA PRO A 7 6.74 1.02 9.24
C PRO A 7 7.30 1.37 7.85
N MET A 8 7.26 2.64 7.44
CA MET A 8 7.77 3.09 6.14
C MET A 8 9.23 2.66 5.90
N GLN A 9 10.11 2.84 6.90
CA GLN A 9 11.53 2.49 6.80
C GLN A 9 11.75 0.99 6.55
N LYS A 10 10.85 0.14 7.04
CA LYS A 10 10.93 -1.31 6.83
C LYS A 10 10.47 -1.76 5.44
N HIS A 11 9.65 -0.96 4.77
CA HIS A 11 9.11 -1.28 3.44
C HIS A 11 10.00 -0.76 2.30
N MET A 12 10.78 0.28 2.58
CA MET A 12 11.68 0.95 1.63
C MET A 12 12.70 0.05 0.92
N PRO A 13 13.39 -0.90 1.59
CA PRO A 13 14.34 -1.78 0.91
C PRO A 13 13.67 -2.89 0.06
N LEU A 14 12.35 -3.05 0.17
CA LEU A 14 11.61 -4.09 -0.54
C LEU A 14 11.20 -3.59 -1.93
N LYS A 15 11.18 -4.49 -2.92
CA LYS A 15 10.73 -4.18 -4.31
C LYS A 15 9.20 -4.16 -4.40
N ILE A 16 8.55 -3.41 -3.51
CA ILE A 16 7.10 -3.31 -3.45
C ILE A 16 6.61 -2.39 -4.56
N THR A 17 5.52 -2.80 -5.20
CA THR A 17 4.83 -2.07 -6.26
C THR A 17 3.34 -1.99 -5.92
N ARG A 18 2.57 -1.19 -6.68
CA ARG A 18 1.11 -1.10 -6.55
C ARG A 18 0.41 -2.46 -6.49
N HIS A 19 0.89 -3.45 -7.25
CA HIS A 19 0.30 -4.79 -7.31
C HIS A 19 0.37 -5.54 -5.98
N HIS A 20 1.43 -5.31 -5.20
CA HIS A 20 1.57 -5.91 -3.88
C HIS A 20 0.54 -5.33 -2.90
N PHE A 21 0.31 -4.02 -2.94
CA PHE A 21 -0.72 -3.38 -2.13
C PHE A 21 -2.12 -3.79 -2.58
N ASP A 22 -2.39 -3.87 -3.88
CA ASP A 22 -3.68 -4.33 -4.41
C ASP A 22 -3.98 -5.76 -3.91
N ARG A 23 -3.00 -6.67 -3.98
CA ARG A 23 -3.14 -8.04 -3.47
C ARG A 23 -3.34 -8.09 -1.95
N TRP A 24 -2.55 -7.32 -1.20
CA TRP A 24 -2.68 -7.25 0.25
C TRP A 24 -4.04 -6.71 0.68
N LEU A 25 -4.53 -5.64 0.05
CA LEU A 25 -5.85 -5.05 0.30
C LEU A 25 -6.98 -6.03 0.00
N GLN A 26 -6.87 -6.81 -1.08
CA GLN A 26 -7.85 -7.85 -1.40
C GLN A 26 -7.93 -8.91 -0.31
N LEU A 27 -6.78 -9.44 0.13
CA LEU A 27 -6.73 -10.44 1.20
C LEU A 27 -7.24 -9.86 2.52
N PHE A 28 -6.85 -8.62 2.84
CA PHE A 28 -7.29 -7.96 4.05
C PHE A 28 -8.81 -7.73 4.05
N ALA A 29 -9.40 -7.33 2.92
CA ALA A 29 -10.85 -7.18 2.79
C ALA A 29 -11.58 -8.52 2.99
N GLN A 30 -11.05 -9.62 2.45
CA GLN A 30 -11.59 -10.97 2.71
C GLN A 30 -11.55 -11.29 4.21
N THR A 31 -10.41 -11.09 4.86
CA THR A 31 -10.29 -11.29 6.31
C THR A 31 -11.28 -10.41 7.09
N LEU A 32 -11.41 -9.14 6.75
CA LEU A 32 -12.36 -8.26 7.44
C LEU A 32 -13.81 -8.74 7.27
N SER A 33 -14.18 -9.24 6.10
CA SER A 33 -15.52 -9.78 5.88
C SER A 33 -15.82 -11.07 6.66
N GLU A 34 -14.78 -11.84 6.99
CA GLU A 34 -14.92 -13.08 7.77
C GLU A 34 -15.00 -12.82 9.27
N TYR A 35 -14.29 -11.79 9.77
CA TYR A 35 -14.07 -11.62 11.21
C TYR A 35 -14.67 -10.35 11.82
N CYS A 36 -15.15 -9.40 11.01
CA CYS A 36 -15.69 -8.13 11.49
C CYS A 36 -17.14 -7.93 11.05
N ASP A 37 -17.87 -7.13 11.82
CA ASP A 37 -19.13 -6.56 11.34
C ASP A 37 -18.84 -5.48 10.28
N GLU A 38 -19.87 -5.12 9.50
CA GLU A 38 -19.72 -4.16 8.39
C GLU A 38 -19.16 -2.80 8.83
N PRO A 39 -19.60 -2.19 9.96
CA PRO A 39 -19.04 -0.92 10.42
C PRO A 39 -17.55 -1.01 10.74
N ALA A 40 -17.09 -2.05 11.45
CA ALA A 40 -15.68 -2.20 11.77
C ALA A 40 -14.85 -2.52 10.52
N ALA A 41 -15.35 -3.41 9.65
CA ALA A 41 -14.69 -3.76 8.39
C ALA A 41 -14.44 -2.52 7.52
N LYS A 42 -15.46 -1.68 7.33
CA LYS A 42 -15.33 -0.42 6.59
C LYS A 42 -14.29 0.50 7.23
N HIS A 43 -14.34 0.65 8.55
CA HIS A 43 -13.44 1.51 9.30
C HIS A 43 -11.96 1.09 9.19
N PHE A 44 -11.69 -0.21 9.19
CA PHE A 44 -10.34 -0.74 8.97
C PHE A 44 -9.91 -0.60 7.51
N MET A 45 -10.81 -0.88 6.57
CA MET A 45 -10.49 -0.80 5.14
C MET A 45 -10.13 0.62 4.71
N GLU A 46 -10.85 1.64 5.18
CA GLU A 46 -10.53 3.05 4.91
C GLU A 46 -9.12 3.44 5.40
N ARG A 47 -8.65 2.86 6.50
CA ARG A 47 -7.27 3.09 6.98
C ARG A 47 -6.25 2.33 6.15
N ALA A 48 -6.52 1.06 5.83
CA ALA A 48 -5.66 0.24 5.00
C ALA A 48 -5.40 0.90 3.64
N LEU A 49 -6.45 1.43 3.00
CA LEU A 49 -6.35 2.16 1.72
C LEU A 49 -5.46 3.41 1.83
N ARG A 50 -5.64 4.21 2.89
CA ARG A 50 -4.81 5.41 3.13
C ARG A 50 -3.35 5.07 3.38
N ILE A 51 -3.09 3.99 4.12
CA ILE A 51 -1.73 3.50 4.39
C ILE A 51 -1.07 3.05 3.09
N ALA A 52 -1.73 2.21 2.30
CA ALA A 52 -1.23 1.73 1.01
C ALA A 52 -0.89 2.90 0.07
N SER A 53 -1.80 3.87 -0.08
CA SER A 53 -1.55 5.07 -0.90
C SER A 53 -0.35 5.88 -0.40
N SER A 54 -0.23 6.08 0.91
CA SER A 54 0.89 6.83 1.50
C SER A 54 2.22 6.09 1.32
N PHE A 55 2.21 4.76 1.37
CA PHE A 55 3.40 3.94 1.15
C PHE A 55 3.84 3.98 -0.30
N GLU A 56 2.92 3.93 -1.25
CA GLU A 56 3.26 4.07 -2.66
C GLU A 56 3.91 5.42 -2.96
N VAL A 57 3.37 6.52 -2.43
CA VAL A 57 3.98 7.85 -2.58
C VAL A 57 5.37 7.89 -1.93
N GLY A 58 5.51 7.36 -0.71
CA GLY A 58 6.79 7.33 -0.01
C GLY A 58 7.86 6.50 -0.72
N ILE A 59 7.49 5.31 -1.22
CA ILE A 59 8.38 4.41 -1.95
C ILE A 59 8.74 4.99 -3.31
N ALA A 60 7.78 5.56 -4.04
CA ALA A 60 8.04 6.24 -5.31
C ALA A 60 9.05 7.38 -5.11
N ALA A 61 8.82 8.25 -4.11
CA ALA A 61 9.71 9.36 -3.80
C ALA A 61 11.12 8.88 -3.40
N HIS A 62 11.21 7.81 -2.59
CA HIS A 62 12.50 7.19 -2.24
C HIS A 62 13.26 6.69 -3.48
N ASN A 63 12.53 6.18 -4.46
CA ASN A 63 13.07 5.69 -5.73
C ASN A 63 13.23 6.80 -6.79
N GLY A 64 13.11 8.07 -6.41
CA GLY A 64 13.30 9.22 -7.30
C GLY A 64 12.14 9.49 -8.28
N VAL A 65 10.98 8.89 -8.05
CA VAL A 65 9.77 9.05 -8.87
C VAL A 65 8.79 9.98 -8.16
N ILE A 66 8.32 11.01 -8.87
CA ILE A 66 7.26 11.91 -8.37
C ILE A 66 5.94 11.47 -8.98
N LEU A 67 5.00 11.02 -8.15
CA LEU A 67 3.66 10.64 -8.60
C LEU A 67 2.74 11.85 -8.69
N SER A 68 1.96 11.91 -9.76
CA SER A 68 0.85 12.86 -9.89
C SER A 68 -0.35 12.43 -9.04
N LYS A 69 -1.31 13.34 -8.85
CA LYS A 69 -2.55 13.03 -8.09
C LYS A 69 -3.30 11.87 -8.76
N GLY A 70 -3.47 10.77 -8.02
CA GLY A 70 -4.16 9.57 -8.50
C GLY A 70 -3.29 8.59 -9.26
N GLU A 71 -2.02 8.92 -9.51
CA GLU A 71 -1.05 8.01 -10.10
C GLU A 71 -0.60 6.96 -9.06
N ARG A 72 -0.33 5.73 -9.52
CA ARG A 72 0.06 4.58 -8.68
C ARG A 72 1.48 4.15 -9.03
N TYR A 73 2.25 3.72 -8.04
CA TYR A 73 3.66 3.37 -8.25
C TYR A 73 3.81 2.00 -8.94
N ASP A 74 4.22 2.00 -10.21
CA ASP A 74 4.48 0.79 -10.99
C ASP A 74 5.75 0.89 -11.85
N PRO A 75 6.92 0.60 -11.27
CA PRO A 75 8.19 0.64 -11.99
C PRO A 75 8.34 -0.50 -13.02
N VAL A 76 7.48 -1.53 -12.98
CA VAL A 76 7.55 -2.66 -13.92
C VAL A 76 6.77 -2.31 -15.19
N ALA A 77 5.66 -1.58 -15.08
CA ALA A 77 4.90 -1.14 -16.25
C ALA A 77 5.72 -0.23 -17.19
N SER A 78 6.71 0.50 -16.68
CA SER A 78 7.62 1.34 -17.47
C SER A 78 8.86 0.59 -18.01
N TRP A 79 9.01 -0.70 -17.70
CA TRP A 79 10.11 -1.52 -18.21
C TRP A 79 9.86 -1.91 -19.66
N ALA A 80 10.67 -1.36 -20.57
CA ALA A 80 10.75 -1.78 -21.96
C ALA A 80 12.09 -2.51 -22.20
N PRO A 81 12.08 -3.84 -22.44
CA PRO A 81 13.29 -4.54 -22.85
C PRO A 81 13.76 -4.02 -24.23
N LYS A 82 15.08 -3.91 -24.42
CA LYS A 82 15.69 -3.64 -25.73
C LYS A 82 15.63 -4.85 -26.63
#